data_AF-A0A225UQ31-F1
#
_entry.id   AF-A0A225UQ31-F1
#
_cell.length_a   1.000
_cell.length_b   1.000
_cell.length_c   1.000
_cell.angle_alpha   90.00
_cell.angle_beta   90.00
_cell.angle_gamma   90.00
#
_symmetry.space_group_name_H-M   'P 1'
#
loop_
_entity.id
_entity.type
_entity.pdbx_description
1 polymer ?
#
loop_
_entity_poly.entity_id
_entity_poly.type
_entity_poly.pdbx_seq_one_letter_code
_entity_poly.pdbx_strand_id
1 'polypeptide(L)'
;MPVELQTHLANEATMVIIKGDLNYRRLLGDRLWPPSTPVEEAIPYFPTAFVSFRTMKSDPVVGIPAEIVAKLEKEDPKWRYNGKRGTIQSVLL
;
A
#
# COMPACT_ATOMS: atom_id res chain seq x y z
N MET A 1 -13.08 2.35 -8.75
CA MET A 1 -12.74 3.72 -9.21
C MET A 1 -13.74 4.08 -10.30
N PRO A 2 -14.24 5.33 -10.39
CA PRO A 2 -15.05 5.75 -11.54
C PRO A 2 -14.31 5.53 -12.86
N VAL A 3 -15.04 5.17 -13.92
CA VAL A 3 -14.45 4.76 -15.21
C VAL A 3 -13.71 5.92 -15.86
N GLU A 4 -14.22 7.14 -15.74
CA GLU A 4 -13.61 8.34 -16.30
C GLU A 4 -12.23 8.60 -15.69
N LEU A 5 -12.12 8.49 -14.36
CA LEU A 5 -10.85 8.65 -13.65
C LEU A 5 -9.87 7.51 -13.98
N GLN A 6 -10.36 6.27 -14.03
CA GLN A 6 -9.53 5.12 -14.40
C GLN A 6 -8.93 5.29 -15.80
N THR A 7 -9.72 5.77 -16.75
CA THR A 7 -9.33 5.99 -18.14
C THR A 7 -8.29 7.12 -18.25
N HIS A 8 -8.53 8.24 -17.56
CA HIS A 8 -7.58 9.35 -17.53
C HIS A 8 -6.22 8.92 -16.96
N LEU A 9 -6.20 8.19 -15.84
CA LEU A 9 -4.96 7.70 -15.25
C LEU A 9 -4.23 6.69 -16.14
N ALA A 10 -4.95 5.79 -16.81
CA ALA A 10 -4.36 4.81 -17.72
C ALA A 10 -3.69 5.47 -18.94
N ASN A 11 -4.33 6.50 -19.50
CA ASN A 11 -3.92 7.07 -20.78
C ASN A 11 -2.91 8.22 -20.65
N GLU A 12 -2.99 9.00 -19.56
CA GLU A 12 -2.27 10.27 -19.45
C GLU A 12 -1.19 10.27 -18.36
N ALA A 13 -1.30 9.41 -17.34
CA ALA A 13 -0.34 9.41 -16.24
C ALA A 13 0.78 8.37 -16.46
N THR A 14 2.02 8.85 -16.55
CA THR A 14 3.22 7.97 -16.53
C THR A 14 3.39 7.25 -15.19
N MET A 15 3.02 7.92 -14.09
CA MET A 15 3.10 7.37 -12.73
C MET A 15 2.15 8.12 -11.80
N VAL A 16 1.48 7.38 -10.91
CA VAL A 16 0.63 7.98 -9.86
C VAL A 16 1.30 7.90 -8.50
N ILE A 17 1.35 9.03 -7.80
CA ILE A 17 1.83 9.10 -6.41
C ILE A 17 0.64 9.07 -5.46
N ILE A 18 0.52 7.99 -4.70
CA ILE A 18 -0.55 7.77 -3.72
C ILE A 18 -0.03 8.21 -2.34
N LYS A 19 -0.66 9.22 -1.73
CA LYS A 19 -0.20 9.80 -0.47
C LYS A 19 -1.10 9.42 0.71
N GLY A 20 -0.46 8.98 1.79
CA GLY A 20 -1.06 8.86 3.10
C GLY A 20 -1.82 7.56 3.35
N ASP A 21 -2.20 7.37 4.62
CA ASP A 21 -2.78 6.12 5.11
C ASP A 21 -4.16 5.80 4.52
N LEU A 22 -5.04 6.80 4.39
CA LEU A 22 -6.39 6.59 3.86
C LEU A 22 -6.37 6.11 2.40
N ASN A 23 -5.52 6.70 1.56
CA ASN A 23 -5.42 6.27 0.17
C ASN A 23 -4.80 4.88 0.05
N TYR A 24 -3.83 4.54 0.90
CA TYR A 24 -3.28 3.19 0.97
C TYR A 24 -4.33 2.15 1.38
N ARG A 25 -5.14 2.45 2.40
CA ARG A 25 -6.25 1.56 2.80
C ARG A 25 -7.23 1.34 1.65
N ARG A 26 -7.62 2.42 0.94
CA ARG A 26 -8.47 2.31 -0.27
C ARG A 26 -7.82 1.44 -1.34
N LEU A 27 -6.52 1.55 -1.53
CA LEU A 27 -5.74 0.76 -2.48
C LEU A 27 -5.71 -0.74 -2.12
N LEU A 28 -5.70 -1.08 -0.84
CA LEU A 28 -5.80 -2.48 -0.40
C LEU A 28 -7.25 -3.00 -0.27
N GLY A 29 -8.24 -2.16 -0.56
CA GLY A 29 -9.65 -2.44 -0.26
C GLY A 29 -9.92 -2.59 1.24
N ASP A 30 -9.08 -2.00 2.08
CA ASP A 30 -9.10 -2.06 3.54
C ASP A 30 -9.10 -3.49 4.12
N ARG A 31 -8.51 -4.44 3.38
CA ARG A 31 -8.44 -5.86 3.77
C ARG A 31 -7.20 -6.16 4.61
N LEU A 32 -7.35 -7.11 5.54
CA LEU A 32 -6.25 -7.66 6.36
C LEU A 32 -5.53 -8.78 5.60
N TRP A 33 -4.72 -8.39 4.61
CA TRP A 33 -3.82 -9.30 3.92
C TRP A 33 -2.73 -9.84 4.86
N PRO A 34 -2.20 -11.05 4.62
CA PRO A 34 -0.92 -11.44 5.19
C PRO A 34 0.12 -10.34 4.88
N PRO A 35 0.86 -9.82 5.87
CA PRO A 35 1.79 -8.70 5.65
C PRO A 35 2.87 -8.94 4.59
N SER A 36 3.21 -10.21 4.33
CA SER A 36 4.19 -10.64 3.32
C SER A 36 3.61 -10.81 1.92
N THR A 37 2.31 -10.61 1.72
CA THR A 37 1.68 -10.67 0.39
C THR A 37 2.35 -9.66 -0.54
N PRO A 38 2.76 -10.03 -1.76
CA PRO A 38 3.28 -9.08 -2.74
C PRO A 38 2.28 -7.94 -3.04
N VAL A 39 2.79 -6.75 -3.33
CA VAL A 39 1.96 -5.55 -3.54
C VAL A 39 1.11 -5.70 -4.81
N GLU A 40 1.67 -6.33 -5.83
CA GLU A 40 1.08 -6.63 -7.13
C GLU A 40 -0.10 -7.60 -7.01
N GLU A 41 0.00 -8.58 -6.10
CA GLU A 41 -1.07 -9.53 -5.83
C GLU A 41 -2.24 -8.87 -5.10
N ALA A 42 -1.96 -7.97 -4.15
CA ALA A 42 -2.99 -7.26 -3.41
C ALA A 42 -3.66 -6.15 -4.24
N ILE A 43 -2.98 -5.61 -5.25
CA ILE A 43 -3.41 -4.46 -6.06
C ILE A 43 -3.25 -4.76 -7.56
N PRO A 44 -3.94 -5.77 -8.13
CA PRO A 44 -3.79 -6.15 -9.53
C PRO A 44 -4.53 -5.21 -10.51
N TYR A 45 -5.19 -4.18 -9.99
CA TYR A 45 -6.23 -3.44 -10.72
C TYR A 45 -5.92 -1.96 -10.95
N PHE A 46 -4.79 -1.45 -10.44
CA PHE A 46 -4.47 -0.03 -10.59
C PHE A 46 -4.07 0.26 -12.05
N PRO A 47 -4.61 1.32 -12.69
CA PRO A 47 -4.58 1.46 -14.15
C PRO A 47 -3.22 1.84 -14.77
N THR A 48 -2.22 2.17 -13.96
CA THR A 48 -0.90 2.63 -14.40
C THR A 48 0.14 2.33 -13.31
N ALA A 49 1.43 2.56 -13.59
CA ALA A 49 2.47 2.46 -12.57
C ALA A 49 2.17 3.40 -11.40
N PHE A 50 2.45 2.96 -10.17
CA PHE A 50 2.22 3.81 -8.99
C PHE A 50 3.30 3.64 -7.94
N VAL A 51 3.42 4.67 -7.10
CA VAL A 51 4.18 4.63 -5.85
C VAL A 51 3.30 5.14 -4.72
N SER A 52 3.18 4.37 -3.65
CA SER A 52 2.50 4.77 -2.43
C SER A 52 3.50 5.24 -1.38
N PHE A 53 3.34 6.46 -0.90
CA PHE A 53 4.03 6.97 0.30
C PHE A 53 3.05 7.00 1.46
N ARG A 54 3.31 6.17 2.47
CA ARG A 54 2.44 6.03 3.62
C ARG A 54 3.23 6.17 4.92
N THR A 55 2.72 6.99 5.83
CA THR A 55 2.98 6.83 7.28
C THR A 55 1.96 5.83 7.83
N MET A 56 2.42 4.84 8.59
CA MET A 56 1.60 3.72 9.08
C MET A 56 0.68 4.16 10.23
N LYS A 57 -0.61 4.27 9.93
CA LYS A 57 -1.66 4.73 10.88
C LYS A 57 -2.85 3.78 10.95
N SER A 58 -2.71 2.55 10.45
CA SER A 58 -3.76 1.51 10.40
C SER A 58 -3.18 0.12 10.15
N ASP A 59 -3.96 -0.92 10.44
CA ASP A 59 -3.50 -2.32 10.35
C ASP A 59 -3.18 -2.85 8.95
N PRO A 60 -3.92 -2.52 7.87
CA PRO A 60 -3.66 -3.08 6.55
C PRO A 60 -2.23 -2.80 6.09
N VAL A 61 -1.52 -3.84 5.66
CA VAL A 61 -0.15 -3.76 5.15
C VAL A 61 0.15 -4.98 4.29
N VAL A 62 1.01 -4.80 3.29
CA VAL A 62 1.50 -5.85 2.38
C VAL A 62 2.99 -5.60 2.11
N GLY A 63 3.67 -6.53 1.44
CA GLY A 63 5.05 -6.36 0.97
C GLY A 63 6.12 -6.25 2.06
N ILE A 64 5.84 -6.67 3.29
CA ILE A 64 6.82 -6.72 4.38
C ILE A 64 7.23 -8.18 4.62
N PRO A 65 8.51 -8.54 4.47
CA PRO A 65 9.01 -9.88 4.76
C PRO A 65 8.62 -10.39 6.15
N ALA A 66 8.28 -11.68 6.25
CA ALA A 66 7.73 -12.28 7.47
C ALA A 66 8.68 -12.16 8.67
N GLU A 67 9.98 -12.20 8.44
CA GLU A 67 11.02 -12.01 9.45
C GLU A 67 11.03 -10.58 10.01
N ILE A 68 10.77 -9.57 9.17
CA ILE A 68 10.67 -8.18 9.61
C ILE A 68 9.39 -7.99 10.41
N VAL A 69 8.27 -8.58 9.96
CA VAL A 69 7.00 -8.57 10.71
C VAL A 69 7.21 -9.18 12.09
N ALA A 70 7.77 -10.39 12.17
CA ALA A 70 8.00 -11.09 13.44
C ALA A 70 8.90 -10.30 14.40
N LYS A 71 9.89 -9.56 13.87
CA LYS A 71 10.72 -8.65 14.66
C LYS A 71 9.90 -7.46 15.20
N LEU A 72 9.12 -6.80 14.34
CA LEU A 72 8.32 -5.63 14.71
C LEU A 72 7.22 -5.97 15.73
N GLU A 73 6.60 -7.15 15.64
CA GLU A 73 5.62 -7.61 16.63
C GLU A 73 6.20 -7.73 18.04
N LYS A 74 7.49 -8.11 18.15
CA LYS A 74 8.18 -8.21 19.44
C LYS A 74 8.61 -6.84 19.96
N GLU A 75 9.10 -5.98 19.08
CA GLU A 75 9.67 -4.68 19.45
C GLU A 75 8.60 -3.62 19.79
N ASP A 76 7.50 -3.60 19.04
CA ASP A 76 6.47 -2.57 19.16
C ASP A 76 5.12 -3.11 18.70
N PRO A 77 4.28 -3.67 19.59
CA PRO A 77 2.98 -4.23 19.22
C PRO A 77 2.02 -3.27 18.50
N LYS A 78 2.31 -1.96 18.51
CA LYS A 78 1.50 -0.91 17.85
C LYS A 78 2.13 -0.41 16.54
N TRP A 79 3.17 -1.07 16.04
CA TRP A 79 3.98 -0.59 14.91
C TRP A 79 3.19 -0.28 13.65
N ARG A 80 2.03 -0.90 13.46
CA ARG A 80 1.15 -0.71 12.29
C ARG A 80 0.38 0.61 12.31
N TYR A 81 0.09 1.17 13.49
CA TYR A 81 -0.85 2.28 13.60
C TYR A 81 -0.42 3.41 14.54
N ASN A 82 0.78 3.35 15.10
CA ASN A 82 1.29 4.40 15.99
C ASN A 82 1.96 5.58 15.26
N GLY A 83 2.02 5.58 13.92
CA GLY A 83 2.54 6.69 13.13
C GLY A 83 4.06 6.84 13.10
N LYS A 84 4.82 5.94 13.72
CA LYS A 84 6.30 6.05 13.82
C LYS A 84 7.06 5.56 12.59
N ARG A 85 6.41 4.78 11.72
CA ARG A 85 7.02 4.14 10.56
C ARG A 85 6.29 4.51 9.29
N GLY A 86 6.96 4.33 8.16
CA GLY A 86 6.38 4.54 6.85
C GLY A 86 6.84 3.48 5.86
N THR A 87 6.07 3.36 4.78
CA THR A 87 6.37 2.48 3.65
C THR A 87 6.39 3.32 2.38
N ILE A 88 7.29 2.93 1.48
CA ILE A 88 7.33 3.38 0.09
C ILE A 88 7.23 2.11 -0.74
N GLN A 89 6.13 1.95 -1.47
CA GLN A 89 5.86 0.75 -2.25
C GLN A 89 5.50 1.13 -3.67
N SER A 90 6.09 0.44 -4.63
CA SER A 90 5.86 0.67 -6.05
C SER A 90 5.38 -0.60 -6.73
N VAL A 91 4.45 -0.43 -7.67
CA VAL A 91 4.17 -1.43 -8.71
C VAL A 91 4.49 -0.75 -10.04
N LEU A 92 5.47 -1.30 -10.73
CA LEU A 92 5.95 -0.82 -12.02
C LEU A 92 5.45 -1.79 -13.10
N LEU A 93 4.92 -1.25 -14.20
CA LEU A 93 4.47 -2.02 -15.36
C LEU A 93 5.66 -2.56 -16.17
#